data_AF-A0AAX1U990-F1
#
_entry.id   AF-A0AAX1U990-F1
#
_cell.length_a   1.000
_cell.length_b   1.000
_cell.length_c   1.000
_cell.angle_alpha   90.00
_cell.angle_beta   90.00
_cell.angle_gamma   90.00
#
_symmetry.space_group_name_H-M   'P 1'
#
loop_
_entity.id
_entity.type
_entity.pdbx_description
1 polymer ?
#
loop_
_entity_poly.entity_id
_entity_poly.type
_entity_poly.pdbx_seq_one_letter_code
_entity_poly.pdbx_strand_id
1 'polypeptide(L)'
;MAEFKKIVITKKGQALMAKMMAGTGNIAFTKVSISDTTYTDAQLESLTSLTGIKQSTLISKITRVNDVSIKLEAAITNADLKTGYYMRTVGVYANDPQDGEILYGVMIANVAGWMPPFNGIGASSAMFNLYVTVGNSGNVSITVDKGAVATVSDVQVVWSAITDLQAYIGYNDPDIYGVEVDFKNKRFTRLAGALNKTPGAAFDSINMFGGRKRCNITNDGKVVAYYGDAGYTETGKLKTAITIEEGSNVGTYAAGTIVQVMVEQPKFYYKTVPMELEPIDDGYGFHMRKARYYVSETPKAGFKLHPGFISDGKELEKIYLSAYEGSLWDASASLYILDDSQVADFTNDMLCSIGSVKPASGLTQNLCRTNLRKLAQKRGSGWQLSYAATVSITQMLFMIEYASFNMQEKIGIGVTNKTDDGTSSMTEITGATANLGNASGAVKNSNGYTVISYRGEENFFGNIWKFIDGMNIDRAVPKDGKPQKHDLYISDHDFDDTAKTDAYGKVGFRLPITEGYISAFGYDEKYDWLFMTSETKGNSSLPVGDYFYRHPDYNGMLAARLGGRWDISSDAGGFSWALTDAASNRYRILGGRLVYVPTV
;
A
#
# COMPACT_ATOMS: atom_id res chain seq x y z
N MET A 1 -0.63 -19.98 -37.50
CA MET A 1 0.48 -19.61 -36.58
C MET A 1 1.72 -20.32 -37.09
N ALA A 2 2.88 -19.65 -37.12
CA ALA A 2 4.12 -20.28 -37.57
C ALA A 2 4.72 -21.16 -36.46
N GLU A 3 5.34 -22.28 -36.81
CA GLU A 3 6.02 -23.17 -35.89
C GLU A 3 7.44 -23.42 -36.41
N PHE A 4 8.45 -23.08 -35.62
CA PHE A 4 9.87 -23.25 -35.98
C PHE A 4 10.53 -24.33 -35.13
N LYS A 5 11.43 -25.09 -35.75
CA LYS A 5 12.29 -26.05 -35.05
C LYS A 5 13.36 -25.33 -34.23
N LYS A 6 14.07 -26.08 -33.39
CA LYS A 6 15.25 -25.59 -32.66
C LYS A 6 16.33 -25.04 -33.61
N ILE A 7 17.09 -24.07 -33.12
CA ILE A 7 18.26 -23.54 -33.85
C ILE A 7 19.35 -24.61 -33.89
N VAL A 8 19.92 -24.80 -35.08
CA VAL A 8 21.11 -25.61 -35.33
C VAL A 8 22.29 -24.67 -35.58
N ILE A 9 23.37 -24.84 -34.81
CA ILE A 9 24.59 -24.04 -34.96
C ILE A 9 25.39 -24.57 -36.15
N THR A 10 25.81 -23.68 -37.06
CA THR A 10 26.59 -24.07 -38.24
C THR A 10 28.03 -24.43 -37.87
N LYS A 11 28.77 -25.10 -38.77
CA LYS A 11 30.20 -25.35 -38.60
C LYS A 11 31.00 -24.07 -38.34
N LYS A 12 30.63 -22.95 -38.97
CA LYS A 12 31.26 -21.64 -38.70
C LYS A 12 30.89 -21.10 -37.32
N GLY A 13 29.64 -21.25 -36.88
CA GLY A 13 29.21 -20.88 -35.53
C GLY A 13 29.91 -21.71 -34.44
N GLN A 14 30.09 -23.01 -34.67
CA GLN A 14 30.84 -23.90 -33.79
C GLN A 14 32.32 -23.50 -33.70
N ALA A 15 32.94 -23.15 -34.83
CA ALA A 15 34.32 -22.65 -34.85
C ALA A 15 34.46 -21.34 -34.05
N LEU A 16 33.51 -20.40 -34.17
CA LEU A 16 33.49 -19.18 -33.38
C LEU A 16 33.31 -19.44 -31.87
N MET A 17 32.45 -20.39 -31.48
CA MET A 17 32.34 -20.82 -30.08
C MET A 17 33.64 -21.42 -29.54
N ALA A 18 34.34 -22.22 -30.35
CA ALA A 18 35.63 -22.79 -29.96
C ALA A 18 36.70 -21.70 -29.74
N LYS A 19 36.73 -20.67 -30.60
CA LYS A 19 37.61 -19.49 -30.45
C LYS A 19 37.32 -18.75 -29.13
N MET A 20 36.04 -18.57 -28.78
CA MET A 20 35.68 -17.95 -27.49
C MET A 20 36.13 -18.73 -26.27
N MET A 21 35.98 -20.07 -26.30
CA MET A 21 36.43 -20.94 -25.19
C MET A 21 37.95 -20.90 -25.02
N ALA A 22 38.69 -20.59 -26.09
CA ALA A 22 40.15 -20.40 -26.07
C ALA A 22 40.58 -18.97 -25.60
N GLY A 23 39.64 -18.10 -25.23
CA GLY A 23 39.92 -16.78 -24.66
C GLY A 23 40.22 -15.67 -25.68
N THR A 24 39.99 -15.91 -26.97
CA THR A 24 40.33 -14.96 -28.05
C THR A 24 39.07 -14.34 -28.67
N GLY A 25 38.46 -13.38 -27.96
CA GLY A 25 37.47 -12.44 -28.54
C GLY A 25 36.05 -12.50 -27.97
N ASN A 26 35.20 -11.57 -28.45
CA ASN A 26 33.77 -11.47 -28.12
C ASN A 26 32.91 -11.89 -29.31
N ILE A 27 31.76 -12.54 -29.06
CA ILE A 27 30.73 -12.71 -30.10
C ILE A 27 29.96 -11.41 -30.23
N ALA A 28 29.97 -10.82 -31.42
CA ALA A 28 29.06 -9.74 -31.79
C ALA A 28 28.01 -10.29 -32.76
N PHE A 29 26.78 -10.49 -32.30
CA PHE A 29 25.69 -10.83 -33.20
C PHE A 29 25.27 -9.59 -34.00
N THR A 30 25.09 -9.75 -35.31
CA THR A 30 24.92 -8.64 -36.24
C THR A 30 23.47 -8.49 -36.69
N LYS A 31 22.84 -9.58 -37.15
CA LYS A 31 21.50 -9.54 -37.75
C LYS A 31 20.79 -10.89 -37.71
N VAL A 32 19.49 -10.84 -37.91
CA VAL A 32 18.63 -11.97 -38.23
C VAL A 32 18.14 -11.81 -39.67
N SER A 33 18.22 -12.88 -40.46
CA SER A 33 17.70 -12.89 -41.84
C SER A 33 16.65 -13.97 -42.02
N ILE A 34 15.60 -13.67 -42.78
CA ILE A 34 14.48 -14.54 -43.03
C ILE A 34 14.45 -14.87 -44.53
N SER A 35 14.38 -16.16 -44.83
CA SER A 35 14.45 -16.73 -46.16
C SER A 35 13.19 -17.54 -46.49
N ASP A 36 12.81 -17.52 -47.77
CA ASP A 36 11.77 -18.39 -48.33
C ASP A 36 12.31 -19.75 -48.82
N THR A 37 13.61 -19.99 -48.72
CA THR A 37 14.23 -21.27 -49.06
C THR A 37 13.86 -22.32 -48.01
N THR A 38 13.56 -23.54 -48.49
CA THR A 38 13.38 -24.72 -47.63
C THR A 38 14.69 -25.49 -47.56
N TYR A 39 15.24 -25.64 -46.36
CA TYR A 39 16.37 -26.51 -46.09
C TYR A 39 15.91 -27.77 -45.33
N THR A 40 16.68 -28.84 -45.46
CA THR A 40 16.53 -30.07 -44.66
C THR A 40 17.40 -29.99 -43.41
N ASP A 41 17.03 -30.72 -42.35
CA ASP A 41 17.79 -30.75 -41.10
C ASP A 41 19.28 -31.13 -41.33
N ALA A 42 19.55 -32.05 -42.27
CA ALA A 42 20.90 -32.50 -42.61
C ALA A 42 21.78 -31.43 -43.28
N GLN A 43 21.18 -30.39 -43.88
CA GLN A 43 21.93 -29.32 -44.54
C GLN A 43 22.39 -28.24 -43.57
N LEU A 44 21.65 -28.02 -42.48
CA LEU A 44 21.76 -26.81 -41.64
C LEU A 44 23.16 -26.59 -41.08
N GLU A 45 23.81 -27.63 -40.57
CA GLU A 45 25.16 -27.50 -39.99
C GLU A 45 26.21 -27.08 -41.03
N SER A 46 26.04 -27.49 -42.29
CA SER A 46 27.00 -27.21 -43.37
C SER A 46 26.83 -25.83 -44.02
N LEU A 47 25.74 -25.12 -43.72
CA LEU A 47 25.44 -23.84 -44.34
C LEU A 47 26.44 -22.75 -43.92
N THR A 48 26.89 -21.99 -44.90
CA THR A 48 27.75 -20.80 -44.70
C THR A 48 26.99 -19.50 -44.96
N SER A 49 25.88 -19.56 -45.70
CA SER A 49 24.95 -18.47 -45.96
C SER A 49 23.55 -19.01 -46.26
N LEU A 50 22.52 -18.16 -46.12
CA LEU A 50 21.18 -18.45 -46.61
C LEU A 50 21.01 -17.93 -48.03
N THR A 51 20.27 -18.67 -48.85
CA THR A 51 19.75 -18.21 -50.16
C THR A 51 18.31 -17.74 -49.98
N GLY A 52 17.74 -17.03 -50.96
CA GLY A 52 16.32 -16.64 -50.92
C GLY A 52 15.96 -15.69 -49.77
N ILE A 53 16.91 -14.91 -49.24
CA ILE A 53 16.65 -13.94 -48.18
C ILE A 53 15.65 -12.90 -48.69
N LYS A 54 14.56 -12.71 -47.96
CA LYS A 54 13.51 -11.72 -48.27
C LYS A 54 13.61 -10.50 -47.39
N GLN A 55 14.00 -10.68 -46.13
CA GLN A 55 14.16 -9.62 -45.16
C GLN A 55 15.31 -9.92 -44.22
N SER A 56 16.01 -8.87 -43.79
CA SER A 56 17.01 -8.91 -42.74
C SER A 56 16.73 -7.76 -41.79
N THR A 57 16.99 -7.97 -40.51
CA THR A 57 16.90 -6.94 -39.47
C THR A 57 18.08 -7.08 -38.52
N LEU A 58 18.52 -5.96 -37.96
CA LEU A 58 19.45 -5.97 -36.85
C LEU A 58 18.76 -6.53 -35.59
N ILE A 59 19.56 -6.89 -34.60
CA ILE A 59 19.08 -7.46 -33.33
C ILE A 59 18.63 -6.32 -32.40
N SER A 60 17.43 -6.45 -31.84
CA SER A 60 16.80 -5.46 -30.97
C SER A 60 17.30 -5.57 -29.53
N LYS A 61 17.48 -6.78 -29.00
CA LYS A 61 17.92 -7.02 -27.62
C LYS A 61 18.62 -8.37 -27.48
N ILE A 62 19.61 -8.44 -26.58
CA ILE A 62 20.21 -9.70 -26.13
C ILE A 62 20.02 -9.79 -24.61
N THR A 63 19.45 -10.89 -24.14
CA THR A 63 19.29 -11.19 -22.71
C THR A 63 20.05 -12.47 -22.38
N ARG A 64 20.89 -12.46 -21.33
CA ARG A 64 21.53 -13.67 -20.83
C ARG A 64 20.49 -14.57 -20.17
N VAL A 65 20.45 -15.85 -20.56
CA VAL A 65 19.53 -16.84 -19.97
C VAL A 65 20.27 -17.67 -18.91
N ASN A 66 21.48 -18.12 -19.24
CA ASN A 66 22.39 -18.82 -18.33
C ASN A 66 23.83 -18.70 -18.87
N ASP A 67 24.77 -19.47 -18.34
CA ASP A 67 26.20 -19.37 -18.70
C ASP A 67 26.48 -19.69 -20.17
N VAL A 68 25.68 -20.56 -20.79
CA VAL A 68 25.93 -21.08 -22.16
C VAL A 68 24.88 -20.62 -23.18
N SER A 69 23.80 -19.95 -22.76
CA SER A 69 22.67 -19.57 -23.62
C SER A 69 22.26 -18.11 -23.45
N ILE A 70 21.89 -17.50 -24.57
CA ILE A 70 21.31 -16.15 -24.65
C ILE A 70 19.96 -16.18 -25.39
N LYS A 71 19.15 -15.16 -25.19
CA LYS A 71 17.93 -14.87 -25.95
C LYS A 71 18.19 -13.64 -26.83
N LEU A 72 18.07 -13.80 -28.14
CA LEU A 72 18.09 -12.72 -29.13
C LEU A 72 16.66 -12.33 -29.47
N GLU A 73 16.36 -11.04 -29.50
CA GLU A 73 15.06 -10.52 -29.92
C GLU A 73 15.26 -9.71 -31.21
N ALA A 74 14.45 -10.02 -32.23
CA ALA A 74 14.46 -9.33 -33.51
C ALA A 74 13.02 -9.20 -34.05
N ALA A 75 12.72 -8.09 -34.71
CA ALA A 75 11.40 -7.84 -35.29
C ALA A 75 11.53 -7.43 -36.76
N ILE A 76 10.66 -7.97 -37.60
CA ILE A 76 10.51 -7.55 -39.00
C ILE A 76 9.11 -6.99 -39.24
N THR A 77 9.02 -6.00 -40.12
CA THR A 77 7.76 -5.41 -40.59
C THR A 77 7.63 -5.62 -42.10
N ASN A 78 6.41 -5.76 -42.61
CA ASN A 78 6.17 -5.83 -44.05
C ASN A 78 6.14 -4.46 -44.73
N ALA A 79 6.38 -3.35 -44.03
CA ALA A 79 6.23 -1.98 -44.56
C ALA A 79 6.93 -1.74 -45.92
N ASP A 80 8.15 -2.28 -46.09
CA ASP A 80 8.92 -2.18 -47.34
C ASP A 80 8.80 -3.43 -48.23
N LEU A 81 7.97 -4.40 -47.83
CA LEU A 81 7.83 -5.69 -48.51
C LEU A 81 6.85 -5.58 -49.68
N LYS A 82 7.38 -5.60 -50.90
CA LYS A 82 6.59 -5.51 -52.15
C LYS A 82 5.91 -6.82 -52.54
N THR A 83 6.45 -7.96 -52.08
CA THR A 83 5.95 -9.29 -52.45
C THR A 83 5.95 -10.19 -51.22
N GLY A 84 4.79 -10.76 -50.90
CA GLY A 84 4.66 -11.65 -49.75
C GLY A 84 5.43 -12.95 -49.92
N TYR A 85 5.78 -13.58 -48.80
CA TYR A 85 6.53 -14.83 -48.80
C TYR A 85 6.22 -15.67 -47.56
N TYR A 86 6.48 -16.97 -47.65
CA TYR A 86 6.47 -17.85 -46.49
C TYR A 86 7.81 -17.77 -45.77
N MET A 87 7.78 -17.43 -44.48
CA MET A 87 8.96 -17.41 -43.62
C MET A 87 9.37 -18.85 -43.32
N ARG A 88 10.27 -19.41 -44.13
CA ARG A 88 10.65 -20.83 -44.05
C ARG A 88 11.91 -21.07 -43.25
N THR A 89 12.85 -20.13 -43.31
CA THR A 89 14.16 -20.28 -42.65
C THR A 89 14.55 -18.97 -41.99
N VAL A 90 15.08 -19.06 -40.77
CA VAL A 90 15.62 -17.92 -40.03
C VAL A 90 17.09 -18.18 -39.72
N GLY A 91 17.96 -17.27 -40.16
CA GLY A 91 19.40 -17.32 -39.93
C GLY A 91 19.84 -16.23 -38.97
N VAL A 92 20.65 -16.60 -38.00
CA VAL A 92 21.31 -15.71 -37.04
C VAL A 92 22.75 -15.51 -37.49
N TYR A 93 23.19 -14.25 -37.59
CA TYR A 93 24.53 -13.89 -38.04
C TYR A 93 25.35 -13.28 -36.91
N ALA A 94 26.65 -13.52 -36.95
CA ALA A 94 27.61 -12.95 -35.99
C ALA A 94 28.91 -12.60 -36.70
N ASN A 95 29.66 -11.65 -36.14
CA ASN A 95 30.99 -11.30 -36.63
C ASN A 95 32.05 -12.22 -35.99
N ASP A 96 32.74 -12.98 -36.83
CA ASP A 96 33.94 -13.71 -36.47
C ASP A 96 35.17 -12.78 -36.62
N PRO A 97 36.07 -12.72 -35.62
CA PRO A 97 37.25 -11.85 -35.69
C PRO A 97 38.18 -12.10 -36.87
N GLN A 98 38.15 -13.31 -37.46
CA GLN A 98 38.99 -13.70 -38.60
C GLN A 98 38.21 -13.76 -39.90
N ASP A 99 36.99 -14.33 -39.86
CA ASP A 99 36.21 -14.62 -41.06
C ASP A 99 35.18 -13.53 -41.41
N GLY A 100 35.06 -12.47 -40.60
CA GLY A 100 34.05 -11.42 -40.76
C GLY A 100 32.65 -11.92 -40.43
N GLU A 101 31.61 -11.36 -41.06
CA GLU A 101 30.22 -11.76 -40.78
C GLU A 101 29.94 -13.19 -41.29
N ILE A 102 29.56 -14.09 -40.37
CA ILE A 102 29.26 -15.49 -40.63
C ILE A 102 27.80 -15.83 -40.28
N LEU A 103 27.25 -16.85 -40.95
CA LEU A 103 26.00 -17.48 -40.52
C LEU A 103 26.28 -18.35 -39.29
N TYR A 104 25.84 -17.89 -38.12
CA TYR A 104 26.11 -18.53 -36.84
C TYR A 104 25.19 -19.73 -36.58
N GLY A 105 23.89 -19.54 -36.77
CA GLY A 105 22.89 -20.57 -36.53
C GLY A 105 21.67 -20.41 -37.43
N VAL A 106 20.97 -21.52 -37.66
CA VAL A 106 19.83 -21.58 -38.58
C VAL A 106 18.70 -22.37 -37.92
N MET A 107 17.47 -21.91 -38.08
CA MET A 107 16.27 -22.73 -37.83
C MET A 107 15.36 -22.73 -39.05
N ILE A 108 14.61 -23.81 -39.19
CA ILE A 108 13.61 -23.98 -40.25
C ILE A 108 12.22 -24.14 -39.67
N ALA A 109 11.21 -23.73 -40.44
CA ALA A 109 9.82 -23.85 -40.07
C ALA A 109 9.34 -25.31 -40.22
N ASN A 110 8.65 -25.82 -39.21
CA ASN A 110 7.75 -26.98 -39.34
C ASN A 110 6.46 -26.55 -40.05
N VAL A 111 5.91 -25.39 -39.65
CA VAL A 111 4.78 -24.72 -40.30
C VAL A 111 5.18 -23.28 -40.60
N ALA A 112 5.34 -22.94 -41.88
CA ALA A 112 5.79 -21.61 -42.27
C ALA A 112 4.66 -20.56 -42.15
N GLY A 113 4.96 -19.42 -41.53
CA GLY A 113 4.06 -18.27 -41.49
C GLY A 113 4.11 -17.47 -42.80
N TRP A 114 2.96 -16.99 -43.27
CA TRP A 114 2.88 -16.09 -44.41
C TRP A 114 3.10 -14.64 -43.96
N MET A 115 4.07 -13.95 -44.56
CA MET A 115 4.24 -12.49 -44.44
C MET A 115 3.65 -11.84 -45.69
N PRO A 116 2.52 -11.10 -45.59
CA PRO A 116 1.89 -10.48 -46.75
C PRO A 116 2.68 -9.24 -47.23
N PRO A 117 2.59 -8.86 -48.51
CA PRO A 117 3.14 -7.58 -48.97
C PRO A 117 2.41 -6.41 -48.28
N PHE A 118 3.05 -5.24 -48.20
CA PHE A 118 2.39 -4.06 -47.65
C PHE A 118 1.21 -3.63 -48.54
N ASN A 119 0.05 -3.39 -47.92
CA ASN A 119 -1.17 -3.00 -48.61
C ASN A 119 -1.46 -1.48 -48.56
N GLY A 120 -0.56 -0.69 -47.99
CA GLY A 120 -0.73 0.76 -47.83
C GLY A 120 -1.67 1.19 -46.70
N ILE A 121 -2.27 0.25 -45.95
CA ILE A 121 -3.24 0.54 -44.88
C ILE A 121 -2.70 0.10 -43.51
N GLY A 122 -2.35 -1.19 -43.37
CA GLY A 122 -1.93 -1.78 -42.10
C GLY A 122 -0.67 -2.62 -42.26
N ALA A 123 0.36 -2.30 -41.49
CA ALA A 123 1.59 -3.09 -41.47
C ALA A 123 1.40 -4.37 -40.63
N SER A 124 1.96 -5.48 -41.12
CA SER A 124 2.08 -6.74 -40.39
C SER A 124 3.52 -6.91 -39.92
N SER A 125 3.69 -7.44 -38.71
CA SER A 125 5.01 -7.64 -38.10
C SER A 125 5.16 -9.07 -37.57
N ALA A 126 6.40 -9.57 -37.58
CA ALA A 126 6.77 -10.82 -36.94
C ALA A 126 7.91 -10.58 -35.94
N MET A 127 7.74 -11.07 -34.71
CA MET A 127 8.75 -11.02 -33.66
C MET A 127 9.37 -12.39 -33.45
N PHE A 128 10.70 -12.43 -33.34
CA PHE A 128 11.49 -13.62 -33.13
C PHE A 128 12.22 -13.54 -31.79
N ASN A 129 11.89 -14.47 -30.89
CA ASN A 129 12.58 -14.71 -29.61
C ASN A 129 13.47 -15.95 -29.78
N LEU A 130 14.75 -15.75 -30.08
CA LEU A 130 15.67 -16.81 -30.50
C LEU A 130 16.62 -17.19 -29.38
N TYR A 131 16.55 -18.44 -28.90
CA TYR A 131 17.47 -18.97 -27.89
C TYR A 131 18.69 -19.58 -28.57
N VAL A 132 19.86 -18.99 -28.35
CA VAL A 132 21.12 -19.34 -29.01
C VAL A 132 22.17 -19.73 -27.97
N THR A 133 22.88 -20.84 -28.21
CA THR A 133 24.01 -21.29 -27.39
C THR A 133 25.30 -20.59 -27.85
N VAL A 134 26.11 -20.08 -26.92
CA VAL A 134 27.31 -19.24 -27.21
C VAL A 134 28.61 -19.69 -26.53
N GLY A 135 28.62 -20.81 -25.81
CA GLY A 135 29.81 -21.31 -25.09
C GLY A 135 30.14 -20.54 -23.81
N ASN A 136 30.29 -19.22 -23.89
CA ASN A 136 30.41 -18.31 -22.73
C ASN A 136 29.66 -17.00 -22.96
N SER A 137 28.54 -16.82 -22.27
CA SER A 137 27.67 -15.64 -22.40
C SER A 137 28.27 -14.33 -21.87
N GLY A 138 29.35 -14.36 -21.08
CA GLY A 138 30.01 -13.16 -20.54
C GLY A 138 30.77 -12.32 -21.59
N ASN A 139 31.08 -12.91 -22.75
CA ASN A 139 31.85 -12.28 -23.83
C ASN A 139 30.98 -11.93 -25.05
N VAL A 140 29.69 -11.64 -24.85
CA VAL A 140 28.78 -11.25 -25.94
C VAL A 140 28.66 -9.72 -26.00
N SER A 141 29.02 -9.12 -27.13
CA SER A 141 28.83 -7.68 -27.41
C SER A 141 27.68 -7.43 -28.39
N ILE A 142 27.10 -6.23 -28.36
CA ILE A 142 25.89 -5.88 -29.11
C ILE A 142 26.14 -4.66 -29.99
N THR A 143 25.65 -4.72 -31.23
CA THR A 143 25.38 -3.53 -32.05
C THR A 143 23.86 -3.46 -32.27
N VAL A 144 23.20 -2.48 -31.64
CA VAL A 144 21.73 -2.34 -31.70
C VAL A 144 21.32 -1.44 -32.89
N ASP A 145 20.19 -1.75 -33.53
CA ASP A 145 19.58 -0.88 -34.55
C ASP A 145 19.04 0.43 -33.95
N LYS A 146 19.23 1.55 -34.64
CA LYS A 146 18.59 2.83 -34.31
C LYS A 146 17.17 2.95 -34.90
N GLY A 147 16.75 2.02 -35.77
CA GLY A 147 15.42 1.96 -36.40
C GLY A 147 14.49 0.87 -35.84
N ALA A 148 14.87 0.17 -34.77
CA ALA A 148 14.00 -0.82 -34.13
C ALA A 148 12.77 -0.16 -33.50
N VAL A 149 11.59 -0.73 -33.75
CA VAL A 149 10.35 -0.29 -33.11
C VAL A 149 10.34 -0.75 -31.65
N ALA A 150 10.24 0.20 -30.72
CA ALA A 150 10.08 -0.11 -29.29
C ALA A 150 8.77 -0.89 -29.10
N THR A 151 8.81 -1.99 -28.35
CA THR A 151 7.59 -2.71 -27.99
C THR A 151 6.78 -1.88 -27.00
N VAL A 152 5.49 -2.18 -26.85
CA VAL A 152 4.67 -1.58 -25.78
C VAL A 152 5.31 -1.82 -24.40
N SER A 153 5.96 -2.97 -24.20
CA SER A 153 6.69 -3.26 -22.97
C SER A 153 7.91 -2.34 -22.78
N ASP A 154 8.67 -2.07 -23.84
CA ASP A 154 9.82 -1.15 -23.77
C ASP A 154 9.36 0.28 -23.47
N VAL A 155 8.26 0.69 -24.12
CA VAL A 155 7.60 1.98 -23.86
C VAL A 155 7.12 2.05 -22.41
N GLN A 156 6.50 0.99 -21.87
CA GLN A 156 6.09 0.92 -20.46
C GLN A 156 7.27 1.01 -19.50
N VAL A 157 8.40 0.35 -19.79
CA VAL A 157 9.62 0.45 -18.96
C VAL A 157 10.16 1.88 -18.95
N VAL A 158 10.22 2.54 -20.11
CA VAL A 158 10.63 3.96 -20.19
C VAL A 158 9.65 4.87 -19.47
N TRP A 159 8.33 4.65 -19.61
CA TRP A 159 7.31 5.38 -18.89
C TRP A 159 7.43 5.21 -17.37
N SER A 160 7.68 3.99 -16.88
CA SER A 160 7.92 3.75 -15.46
C SER A 160 9.15 4.51 -14.97
N ALA A 161 10.27 4.47 -15.72
CA ALA A 161 11.48 5.20 -15.37
C ALA A 161 11.26 6.73 -15.35
N ILE A 162 10.54 7.28 -16.32
CA ILE A 162 10.16 8.71 -16.34
C ILE A 162 9.27 9.04 -15.13
N THR A 163 8.31 8.18 -14.81
CA THR A 163 7.39 8.37 -13.67
C THR A 163 8.13 8.37 -12.35
N ASP A 164 9.15 7.52 -12.20
CA ASP A 164 9.96 7.48 -10.99
C ASP A 164 10.87 8.70 -10.87
N LEU A 165 11.44 9.18 -11.99
CA LEU A 165 12.15 10.46 -12.01
C LEU A 165 11.23 11.64 -11.67
N GLN A 166 10.00 11.64 -12.19
CA GLN A 166 8.99 12.65 -11.86
C GLN A 166 8.61 12.59 -10.38
N ALA A 167 8.43 11.41 -9.79
CA ALA A 167 8.14 11.28 -8.37
C ALA A 167 9.30 11.79 -7.49
N TYR A 168 10.54 11.55 -7.92
CA TYR A 168 11.76 12.02 -7.24
C TYR A 168 11.98 13.53 -7.37
N ILE A 169 11.70 14.13 -8.53
CA ILE A 169 11.80 15.59 -8.77
C ILE A 169 10.60 16.32 -8.15
N GLY A 170 9.43 15.72 -8.23
CA GLY A 170 8.14 16.19 -7.73
C GLY A 170 7.11 16.24 -8.85
N TYR A 171 5.87 15.86 -8.54
CA TYR A 171 4.75 16.02 -9.47
C TYR A 171 4.35 17.49 -9.61
N ASN A 172 3.94 17.86 -10.83
CA ASN A 172 3.36 19.17 -11.14
C ASN A 172 1.84 19.09 -11.40
N ASP A 173 1.28 17.87 -11.44
CA ASP A 173 -0.13 17.64 -11.68
C ASP A 173 -0.99 18.26 -10.55
N PRO A 174 -2.03 19.04 -10.89
CA PRO A 174 -2.83 19.75 -9.90
C PRO A 174 -3.76 18.85 -9.08
N ASP A 175 -3.98 17.60 -9.54
CA ASP A 175 -4.82 16.57 -8.90
C ASP A 175 -4.00 15.52 -8.14
N ILE A 176 -2.70 15.77 -7.96
CA ILE A 176 -1.82 15.06 -7.02
C ILE A 176 -1.55 16.00 -5.85
N TYR A 177 -1.68 15.52 -4.63
CA TYR A 177 -1.44 16.29 -3.42
C TYR A 177 -0.35 15.61 -2.61
N GLY A 178 0.67 16.35 -2.16
CA GLY A 178 1.74 15.71 -1.41
C GLY A 178 2.53 16.62 -0.49
N VAL A 179 3.45 16.00 0.24
CA VAL A 179 4.37 16.67 1.15
C VAL A 179 5.73 15.96 1.13
N GLU A 180 6.80 16.74 1.03
CA GLU A 180 8.16 16.31 1.36
C GLU A 180 8.35 16.42 2.87
N VAL A 181 8.78 15.32 3.48
CA VAL A 181 9.16 15.24 4.87
C VAL A 181 10.66 15.00 4.93
N ASP A 182 11.39 15.95 5.48
CA ASP A 182 12.80 15.86 5.79
C ASP A 182 12.94 15.65 7.31
N PHE A 183 13.03 14.38 7.72
CA PHE A 183 13.10 14.01 9.14
C PHE A 183 14.39 14.53 9.78
N LYS A 184 15.52 14.51 9.04
CA LYS A 184 16.82 15.01 9.50
C LYS A 184 16.77 16.49 9.82
N ASN A 185 16.23 17.29 8.90
CA ASN A 185 16.13 18.74 9.05
C ASN A 185 14.81 19.20 9.69
N LYS A 186 13.95 18.26 10.10
CA LYS A 186 12.66 18.50 10.76
C LYS A 186 11.77 19.45 9.96
N ARG A 187 11.76 19.30 8.63
CA ARG A 187 11.08 20.21 7.70
C ARG A 187 10.01 19.49 6.90
N PHE A 188 8.88 20.19 6.74
CA PHE A 188 7.74 19.75 5.93
C PHE A 188 7.53 20.74 4.79
N THR A 189 7.35 20.27 3.57
CA THR A 189 7.15 21.12 2.40
C THR A 189 6.06 20.55 1.52
N ARG A 190 4.95 21.28 1.36
CA ARG A 190 3.86 20.86 0.46
C ARG A 190 4.32 20.83 -0.98
N LEU A 191 3.81 19.86 -1.73
CA LEU A 191 4.15 19.59 -3.12
C LEU A 191 2.89 19.50 -4.00
N ALA A 192 3.07 19.63 -5.31
CA ALA A 192 2.03 19.46 -6.32
C ALA A 192 0.78 20.31 -6.03
N GLY A 193 -0.43 19.78 -6.20
CA GLY A 193 -1.70 20.47 -5.89
C GLY A 193 -1.85 20.88 -4.43
N ALA A 194 -1.03 20.38 -3.50
CA ALA A 194 -1.03 20.86 -2.11
C ALA A 194 -0.19 22.14 -1.93
N LEU A 195 0.64 22.51 -2.90
CA LEU A 195 1.45 23.73 -2.85
C LEU A 195 0.55 24.94 -2.60
N ASN A 196 0.92 25.78 -1.63
CA ASN A 196 0.18 26.97 -1.20
C ASN A 196 -1.23 26.73 -0.62
N LYS A 197 -1.68 25.48 -0.44
CA LYS A 197 -2.93 25.21 0.27
C LYS A 197 -2.75 25.37 1.78
N THR A 198 -3.75 25.98 2.42
CA THR A 198 -3.91 25.97 3.87
C THR A 198 -4.69 24.71 4.29
N PRO A 199 -4.41 24.11 5.46
CA PRO A 199 -5.20 22.98 5.97
C PRO A 199 -6.68 23.34 6.14
N GLY A 200 -7.57 22.34 6.15
CA GLY A 200 -9.01 22.53 6.28
C GLY A 200 -9.65 22.92 4.95
N ALA A 201 -10.26 24.11 4.90
CA ALA A 201 -11.15 24.52 3.82
C ALA A 201 -10.56 24.41 2.40
N ALA A 202 -9.25 24.66 2.23
CA ALA A 202 -8.61 24.56 0.90
C ALA A 202 -8.52 23.13 0.36
N PHE A 203 -8.77 22.12 1.20
CA PHE A 203 -8.84 20.70 0.86
C PHE A 203 -10.28 20.17 0.72
N ASP A 204 -11.31 20.96 1.04
CA ASP A 204 -12.71 20.50 1.04
C ASP A 204 -13.25 20.16 -0.35
N SER A 205 -12.65 20.73 -1.42
CA SER A 205 -13.01 20.40 -2.80
C SER A 205 -12.44 19.07 -3.28
N ILE A 206 -11.55 18.44 -2.51
CA ILE A 206 -10.88 17.19 -2.84
C ILE A 206 -11.62 16.08 -2.12
N ASN A 207 -12.27 15.18 -2.84
CA ASN A 207 -13.15 14.12 -2.35
C ASN A 207 -12.52 13.25 -1.25
N MET A 208 -11.24 12.86 -1.36
CA MET A 208 -10.61 12.07 -0.29
C MET A 208 -10.47 12.80 1.06
N PHE A 209 -10.56 14.14 1.05
CA PHE A 209 -10.55 15.00 2.24
C PHE A 209 -11.95 15.55 2.57
N GLY A 210 -12.56 16.33 1.68
CA GLY A 210 -13.87 16.96 1.86
C GLY A 210 -15.06 16.04 1.65
N GLY A 211 -14.86 14.90 0.98
CA GLY A 211 -15.84 13.81 0.94
C GLY A 211 -15.87 12.99 2.22
N ARG A 212 -14.96 13.24 3.18
CA ARG A 212 -15.05 12.66 4.52
C ARG A 212 -16.23 13.26 5.27
N LYS A 213 -17.27 12.46 5.50
CA LYS A 213 -18.55 12.95 6.04
C LYS A 213 -19.07 12.03 7.12
N ARG A 214 -19.47 12.62 8.25
CA ARG A 214 -20.24 11.93 9.29
C ARG A 214 -21.55 11.43 8.70
N CYS A 215 -21.91 10.21 9.03
CA CYS A 215 -23.10 9.54 8.54
C CYS A 215 -23.65 8.54 9.57
N ASN A 216 -24.93 8.25 9.45
CA ASN A 216 -25.59 7.17 10.16
C ASN A 216 -25.66 5.94 9.27
N ILE A 217 -25.15 4.83 9.79
CA ILE A 217 -25.16 3.54 9.09
C ILE A 217 -25.90 2.49 9.93
N THR A 218 -26.78 1.71 9.30
CA THR A 218 -27.45 0.58 9.95
C THR A 218 -26.50 -0.60 10.16
N ASN A 219 -26.89 -1.58 11.00
CA ASN A 219 -26.11 -2.81 11.16
C ASN A 219 -25.91 -3.57 9.84
N ASP A 220 -26.84 -3.47 8.89
CA ASP A 220 -26.75 -4.08 7.55
C ASP A 220 -25.91 -3.23 6.57
N GLY A 221 -25.22 -2.20 7.05
CA GLY A 221 -24.31 -1.40 6.24
C GLY A 221 -24.99 -0.38 5.33
N LYS A 222 -26.25 -0.01 5.59
CA LYS A 222 -26.98 1.00 4.81
C LYS A 222 -26.75 2.37 5.40
N VAL A 223 -26.20 3.28 4.60
CA VAL A 223 -26.10 4.69 4.98
C VAL A 223 -27.46 5.35 4.83
N VAL A 224 -28.00 5.87 5.94
CA VAL A 224 -29.37 6.38 6.00
C VAL A 224 -29.48 7.88 6.20
N ALA A 225 -28.43 8.54 6.68
CA ALA A 225 -28.36 9.99 6.80
C ALA A 225 -26.91 10.45 6.84
N TYR A 226 -26.62 11.64 6.35
CA TYR A 226 -25.35 12.35 6.52
C TYR A 226 -25.52 13.51 7.49
N TYR A 227 -24.43 13.94 8.13
CA TYR A 227 -24.44 15.12 8.98
C TYR A 227 -24.97 16.34 8.22
N GLY A 228 -25.96 17.01 8.79
CA GLY A 228 -26.71 18.11 8.17
C GLY A 228 -28.10 17.70 7.66
N ASP A 229 -28.33 16.40 7.43
CA ASP A 229 -29.66 15.90 7.07
C ASP A 229 -30.61 15.98 8.28
N ALA A 230 -31.89 16.26 8.02
CA ALA A 230 -32.91 16.37 9.08
C ALA A 230 -33.08 15.07 9.91
N GLY A 231 -32.80 13.91 9.31
CA GLY A 231 -32.89 12.60 9.96
C GLY A 231 -31.61 12.14 10.68
N TYR A 232 -30.50 12.89 10.57
CA TYR A 232 -29.24 12.52 11.20
C TYR A 232 -29.33 12.56 12.73
N THR A 233 -28.63 11.64 13.40
CA THR A 233 -28.70 11.43 14.84
C THR A 233 -27.35 11.02 15.42
N GLU A 234 -26.99 11.58 16.56
CA GLU A 234 -25.80 11.18 17.32
C GLU A 234 -26.10 10.04 18.33
N THR A 235 -27.38 9.72 18.53
CA THR A 235 -27.86 8.90 19.67
C THR A 235 -27.82 7.40 19.43
N GLY A 236 -27.43 6.97 18.23
CA GLY A 236 -27.47 5.56 17.82
C GLY A 236 -28.84 5.01 17.40
N LYS A 237 -29.92 5.79 17.54
CA LYS A 237 -31.24 5.44 17.00
C LYS A 237 -31.80 6.56 16.16
N LEU A 238 -32.42 6.20 15.04
CA LEU A 238 -33.20 7.15 14.25
C LEU A 238 -34.33 7.73 15.10
N LYS A 239 -34.44 9.06 15.15
CA LYS A 239 -35.51 9.74 15.91
C LYS A 239 -36.82 9.78 15.13
N THR A 240 -36.72 9.81 13.81
CA THR A 240 -37.83 9.82 12.86
C THR A 240 -37.58 8.75 11.80
N ALA A 241 -38.64 8.30 11.12
CA ALA A 241 -38.46 7.41 9.98
C ALA A 241 -37.78 8.15 8.82
N ILE A 242 -36.93 7.44 8.07
CA ILE A 242 -36.27 7.94 6.86
C ILE A 242 -36.65 7.03 5.70
N THR A 243 -37.05 7.62 4.57
CA THR A 243 -37.27 6.88 3.32
C THR A 243 -36.24 7.35 2.30
N ILE A 244 -35.52 6.39 1.72
CA ILE A 244 -34.60 6.60 0.61
C ILE A 244 -35.26 6.04 -0.64
N GLU A 245 -35.46 6.90 -1.64
CA GLU A 245 -36.26 6.56 -2.82
C GLU A 245 -35.45 5.85 -3.92
N GLU A 246 -34.14 6.06 -3.97
CA GLU A 246 -33.27 5.53 -5.04
C GLU A 246 -31.87 5.12 -4.54
N GLY A 247 -31.14 4.39 -5.38
CA GLY A 247 -29.77 3.96 -5.09
C GLY A 247 -29.66 2.66 -4.27
N SER A 248 -28.44 2.32 -3.86
CA SER A 248 -28.14 1.04 -3.18
C SER A 248 -28.69 0.90 -1.76
N ASN A 249 -29.20 2.00 -1.20
CA ASN A 249 -29.79 2.06 0.15
C ASN A 249 -31.30 2.31 0.14
N VAL A 250 -31.97 2.13 -1.01
CA VAL A 250 -33.43 2.29 -1.15
C VAL A 250 -34.19 1.52 -0.08
N GLY A 251 -35.18 2.16 0.52
CA GLY A 251 -36.01 1.56 1.57
C GLY A 251 -36.51 2.56 2.61
N THR A 252 -37.42 2.10 3.46
CA THR A 252 -37.93 2.85 4.61
C THR A 252 -37.36 2.29 5.90
N TYR A 253 -36.70 3.15 6.66
CA TYR A 253 -36.07 2.84 7.95
C TYR A 253 -36.89 3.50 9.05
N ALA A 254 -37.49 2.71 9.93
CA ALA A 254 -38.40 3.21 10.96
C ALA A 254 -37.65 4.02 12.04
N ALA A 255 -38.39 4.90 12.74
CA ALA A 255 -37.89 5.49 13.98
C ALA A 255 -37.53 4.37 14.98
N GLY A 256 -36.42 4.54 15.70
CA GLY A 256 -35.86 3.53 16.58
C GLY A 256 -34.89 2.55 15.91
N THR A 257 -34.75 2.57 14.58
CA THR A 257 -33.73 1.78 13.87
C THR A 257 -32.35 2.08 14.44
N ILE A 258 -31.60 1.02 14.79
CA ILE A 258 -30.25 1.12 15.31
C ILE A 258 -29.32 1.56 14.19
N VAL A 259 -28.55 2.60 14.45
CA VAL A 259 -27.53 3.16 13.57
C VAL A 259 -26.25 3.45 14.36
N GLN A 260 -25.12 3.51 13.67
CA GLN A 260 -23.85 3.98 14.23
C GLN A 260 -23.46 5.31 13.61
N VAL A 261 -22.79 6.15 14.37
CA VAL A 261 -22.20 7.39 13.87
C VAL A 261 -20.80 7.10 13.34
N MET A 262 -20.67 7.11 12.03
CA MET A 262 -19.43 6.81 11.32
C MET A 262 -19.00 8.00 10.47
N VAL A 263 -17.80 7.96 9.93
CA VAL A 263 -17.24 8.90 8.97
C VAL A 263 -16.99 8.10 7.69
N GLU A 264 -17.79 8.39 6.67
CA GLU A 264 -17.54 7.88 5.32
C GLU A 264 -16.19 8.40 4.84
N GLN A 265 -15.33 7.52 4.35
CA GLN A 265 -14.03 7.84 3.81
C GLN A 265 -13.98 7.36 2.36
N PRO A 266 -13.94 8.28 1.38
CA PRO A 266 -13.74 7.92 -0.03
C PRO A 266 -12.36 7.31 -0.28
N LYS A 267 -12.27 6.43 -1.27
CA LYS A 267 -11.00 5.84 -1.69
C LYS A 267 -10.02 6.88 -2.19
N PHE A 268 -8.74 6.55 -2.09
CA PHE A 268 -7.65 7.31 -2.70
C PHE A 268 -6.47 6.39 -3.01
N TYR A 269 -5.65 6.85 -3.94
CA TYR A 269 -4.40 6.22 -4.33
C TYR A 269 -3.25 6.99 -3.67
N TYR A 270 -2.18 6.29 -3.29
CA TYR A 270 -1.02 6.89 -2.65
C TYR A 270 0.28 6.48 -3.33
N LYS A 271 1.33 7.29 -3.16
CA LYS A 271 2.71 6.93 -3.52
C LYS A 271 3.65 7.47 -2.44
N THR A 272 4.47 6.60 -1.88
CA THR A 272 5.56 6.96 -0.97
C THR A 272 6.87 6.85 -1.73
N VAL A 273 7.65 7.92 -1.74
CA VAL A 273 8.96 7.98 -2.41
C VAL A 273 10.04 8.19 -1.35
N PRO A 274 10.80 7.15 -0.98
CA PRO A 274 11.97 7.33 -0.14
C PRO A 274 13.01 8.14 -0.91
N MET A 275 13.40 9.29 -0.35
CA MET A 275 14.45 10.15 -0.90
C MET A 275 15.79 9.88 -0.23
N GLU A 276 15.75 9.52 1.05
CA GLU A 276 16.93 9.16 1.83
C GLU A 276 16.55 8.12 2.88
N LEU A 277 17.27 7.00 2.85
CA LEU A 277 17.14 5.89 3.79
C LEU A 277 18.48 5.70 4.52
N GLU A 278 18.40 5.36 5.79
CA GLU A 278 19.55 5.02 6.62
C GLU A 278 19.35 3.61 7.17
N PRO A 279 20.29 2.66 6.98
CA PRO A 279 20.17 1.33 7.55
C PRO A 279 19.98 1.38 9.06
N ILE A 280 19.11 0.52 9.60
CA ILE A 280 18.98 0.32 11.05
C ILE A 280 20.26 -0.35 11.57
N ASP A 281 20.69 -0.05 12.80
CA ASP A 281 21.93 -0.53 13.40
C ASP A 281 22.10 -2.07 13.36
N ASP A 282 21.00 -2.83 13.42
CA ASP A 282 21.01 -4.31 13.36
C ASP A 282 21.05 -4.87 11.92
N GLY A 283 21.04 -3.99 10.91
CA GLY A 283 21.04 -4.31 9.48
C GLY A 283 19.68 -4.74 8.92
N TYR A 284 18.61 -4.77 9.72
CA TYR A 284 17.28 -5.20 9.27
C TYR A 284 16.35 -4.01 9.03
N GLY A 285 16.34 -3.54 7.79
CA GLY A 285 15.49 -2.44 7.32
C GLY A 285 16.15 -1.08 7.43
N PHE A 286 15.35 -0.03 7.23
CA PHE A 286 15.84 1.34 7.12
C PHE A 286 14.99 2.32 7.93
N HIS A 287 15.67 3.29 8.54
CA HIS A 287 15.07 4.54 8.98
C HIS A 287 14.78 5.42 7.76
N MET A 288 13.54 5.91 7.67
CA MET A 288 13.20 6.97 6.73
C MET A 288 13.81 8.29 7.19
N ARG A 289 14.69 8.87 6.38
CA ARG A 289 15.34 10.17 6.68
C ARG A 289 14.77 11.31 5.87
N LYS A 290 14.36 11.00 4.65
CA LYS A 290 13.63 11.93 3.80
C LYS A 290 12.70 11.17 2.89
N ALA A 291 11.46 11.63 2.79
CA ALA A 291 10.43 11.00 1.96
C ALA A 291 9.54 12.04 1.31
N ARG A 292 8.86 11.63 0.25
CA ARG A 292 7.72 12.35 -0.31
C ARG A 292 6.51 11.46 -0.29
N TYR A 293 5.43 11.96 0.29
CA TYR A 293 4.15 11.28 0.34
C TYR A 293 3.19 11.99 -0.59
N TYR A 294 2.54 11.24 -1.46
CA TYR A 294 1.56 11.73 -2.41
C TYR A 294 0.27 10.95 -2.30
N VAL A 295 -0.85 11.64 -2.57
CA VAL A 295 -2.17 11.05 -2.76
C VAL A 295 -2.84 11.62 -4.00
N SER A 296 -3.74 10.85 -4.60
CA SER A 296 -4.61 11.26 -5.69
C SER A 296 -5.96 10.55 -5.60
N GLU A 297 -7.01 11.20 -6.09
CA GLU A 297 -8.35 10.64 -6.17
C GLU A 297 -8.47 9.61 -7.29
N THR A 298 -7.64 9.76 -8.34
CA THR A 298 -7.67 8.92 -9.52
C THR A 298 -6.42 8.04 -9.61
N PRO A 299 -6.50 6.89 -10.29
CA PRO A 299 -5.32 6.06 -10.54
C PRO A 299 -4.26 6.86 -11.32
N LYS A 300 -3.02 6.85 -10.82
CA LYS A 300 -1.86 7.46 -11.48
C LYS A 300 -0.74 6.44 -11.57
N ALA A 301 0.15 6.60 -12.55
CA ALA A 301 1.28 5.70 -12.73
C ALA A 301 2.15 5.65 -11.47
N GLY A 302 2.44 4.44 -10.98
CA GLY A 302 3.23 4.21 -9.76
C GLY A 302 2.52 4.55 -8.45
N PHE A 303 1.24 4.96 -8.46
CA PHE A 303 0.42 5.04 -7.25
C PHE A 303 -0.27 3.71 -6.99
N LYS A 304 -0.44 3.35 -5.72
CA LYS A 304 -1.14 2.16 -5.23
C LYS A 304 -2.49 2.58 -4.65
N LEU A 305 -3.53 1.76 -4.81
CA LEU A 305 -4.75 1.95 -4.02
C LEU A 305 -4.39 1.76 -2.55
N HIS A 306 -4.84 2.65 -1.67
CA HIS A 306 -4.57 2.50 -0.24
C HIS A 306 -5.22 1.19 0.29
N PRO A 307 -4.51 0.35 1.05
CA PRO A 307 -4.97 -1.01 1.40
C PRO A 307 -6.26 -1.06 2.20
N GLY A 308 -6.60 0.01 2.91
CA GLY A 308 -7.91 0.14 3.58
C GLY A 308 -9.11 0.11 2.63
N PHE A 309 -8.91 0.23 1.32
CA PHE A 309 -9.96 0.13 0.30
C PHE A 309 -9.89 -1.18 -0.49
N ILE A 310 -9.23 -2.21 0.05
CA ILE A 310 -9.20 -3.54 -0.52
C ILE A 310 -9.85 -4.49 0.48
N SER A 311 -10.86 -5.22 0.04
CA SER A 311 -11.49 -6.29 0.83
C SER A 311 -11.70 -7.50 -0.06
N ASP A 312 -11.14 -8.64 0.34
CA ASP A 312 -11.21 -9.90 -0.43
C ASP A 312 -10.76 -9.74 -1.89
N GLY A 313 -9.67 -9.01 -2.10
CA GLY A 313 -9.10 -8.71 -3.42
C GLY A 313 -9.91 -7.75 -4.29
N LYS A 314 -11.03 -7.21 -3.80
CA LYS A 314 -11.87 -6.26 -4.52
C LYS A 314 -11.66 -4.83 -4.03
N GLU A 315 -11.71 -3.89 -4.97
CA GLU A 315 -11.62 -2.47 -4.65
C GLU A 315 -12.93 -1.94 -4.06
N LEU A 316 -12.81 -1.17 -2.99
CA LEU A 316 -13.91 -0.46 -2.35
C LEU A 316 -13.87 1.01 -2.74
N GLU A 317 -15.02 1.59 -3.05
CA GLU A 317 -15.13 3.03 -3.26
C GLU A 317 -15.02 3.84 -1.96
N LYS A 318 -15.32 3.20 -0.83
CA LYS A 318 -15.36 3.82 0.49
C LYS A 318 -15.36 2.82 1.62
N ILE A 319 -14.89 3.27 2.79
CA ILE A 319 -15.06 2.61 4.09
C ILE A 319 -15.62 3.60 5.12
N TYR A 320 -15.93 3.12 6.32
CA TYR A 320 -16.58 3.92 7.34
C TYR A 320 -15.86 3.79 8.68
N LEU A 321 -15.16 4.85 9.07
CA LEU A 321 -14.41 4.93 10.33
C LEU A 321 -15.34 5.41 11.44
N SER A 322 -15.28 4.86 12.66
CA SER A 322 -16.09 5.38 13.78
C SER A 322 -15.87 6.88 14.01
N ALA A 323 -16.95 7.65 14.20
CA ALA A 323 -16.81 9.04 14.62
C ALA A 323 -16.34 9.15 16.07
N TYR A 324 -16.77 8.21 16.93
CA TYR A 324 -16.51 8.19 18.37
C TYR A 324 -15.82 6.92 18.84
N GLU A 325 -15.15 7.02 19.99
CA GLU A 325 -14.55 5.89 20.70
C GLU A 325 -15.61 4.86 21.12
N GLY A 326 -15.21 3.59 21.22
CA GLY A 326 -16.12 2.47 21.37
C GLY A 326 -16.92 2.48 22.67
N SER A 327 -18.25 2.37 22.56
CA SER A 327 -19.17 2.09 23.67
C SER A 327 -19.91 0.76 23.45
N LEU A 328 -20.86 0.39 24.31
CA LEU A 328 -21.51 -0.92 24.27
C LEU A 328 -23.03 -0.83 24.06
N TRP A 329 -23.55 -1.82 23.36
CA TRP A 329 -24.98 -2.13 23.29
C TRP A 329 -25.23 -3.43 24.02
N ASP A 330 -26.10 -3.38 25.03
CA ASP A 330 -26.62 -4.54 25.74
C ASP A 330 -27.74 -5.17 24.90
N ALA A 331 -27.45 -6.34 24.33
CA ALA A 331 -28.41 -7.04 23.48
C ALA A 331 -29.62 -7.56 24.27
N SER A 332 -29.40 -7.96 25.53
CA SER A 332 -30.46 -8.52 26.38
C SER A 332 -31.45 -7.44 26.84
N ALA A 333 -30.94 -6.24 27.15
CA ALA A 333 -31.75 -5.08 27.53
C ALA A 333 -32.27 -4.29 26.33
N SER A 334 -31.70 -4.49 25.13
CA SER A 334 -31.96 -3.68 23.93
C SER A 334 -31.72 -2.17 24.16
N LEU A 335 -30.63 -1.87 24.88
CA LEU A 335 -30.26 -0.52 25.29
C LEU A 335 -28.74 -0.28 25.11
N TYR A 336 -28.38 0.99 24.91
CA TYR A 336 -26.99 1.40 24.98
C TYR A 336 -26.56 1.49 26.44
N ILE A 337 -25.35 1.03 26.71
CA ILE A 337 -24.66 1.30 27.96
C ILE A 337 -24.02 2.68 27.82
N LEU A 338 -24.55 3.65 28.56
CA LEU A 338 -24.18 5.07 28.43
C LEU A 338 -22.96 5.47 29.29
N ASP A 339 -22.59 4.60 30.23
CA ASP A 339 -21.46 4.75 31.14
C ASP A 339 -20.38 3.68 30.89
N ASP A 340 -19.34 3.64 31.73
CA ASP A 340 -18.32 2.59 31.69
C ASP A 340 -18.70 1.41 32.61
N SER A 341 -19.99 1.03 32.66
CA SER A 341 -20.40 -0.12 33.46
C SER A 341 -19.77 -1.40 32.91
N GLN A 342 -19.20 -2.17 33.84
CA GLN A 342 -18.32 -3.30 33.53
C GLN A 342 -19.13 -4.60 33.39
N VAL A 343 -20.11 -4.59 32.49
CA VAL A 343 -21.16 -5.62 32.38
C VAL A 343 -21.26 -6.26 30.99
N ALA A 344 -20.26 -6.10 30.13
CA ALA A 344 -20.29 -6.60 28.76
C ALA A 344 -20.48 -8.12 28.67
N ASP A 345 -21.47 -8.56 27.90
CA ASP A 345 -21.57 -9.93 27.40
C ASP A 345 -20.85 -10.04 26.05
N PHE A 346 -19.60 -10.53 26.08
CA PHE A 346 -18.76 -10.69 24.88
C PHE A 346 -19.28 -11.71 23.86
N THR A 347 -20.39 -12.40 24.14
CA THR A 347 -21.08 -13.30 23.21
C THR A 347 -22.20 -12.60 22.46
N ASN A 348 -22.91 -11.68 23.12
CA ASN A 348 -24.18 -11.13 22.64
C ASN A 348 -24.16 -9.62 22.39
N ASP A 349 -23.39 -8.86 23.17
CA ASP A 349 -23.31 -7.41 23.06
C ASP A 349 -22.54 -6.96 21.82
N MET A 350 -22.66 -5.68 21.50
CA MET A 350 -22.02 -5.09 20.32
C MET A 350 -21.24 -3.82 20.65
N LEU A 351 -20.10 -3.63 19.97
CA LEU A 351 -19.26 -2.42 20.06
C LEU A 351 -19.89 -1.30 19.23
N CYS A 352 -20.10 -0.12 19.81
CA CYS A 352 -20.85 1.00 19.23
C CYS A 352 -19.97 2.23 18.98
N SER A 353 -20.41 3.10 18.08
CA SER A 353 -19.92 4.47 17.93
C SER A 353 -21.10 5.43 17.93
N ILE A 354 -21.32 6.11 19.05
CA ILE A 354 -22.43 7.06 19.28
C ILE A 354 -21.95 8.20 20.18
N GLY A 355 -22.58 9.37 20.07
CA GLY A 355 -22.26 10.53 20.89
C GLY A 355 -22.97 10.51 22.25
N SER A 356 -22.50 11.38 23.16
CA SER A 356 -23.02 11.54 24.53
C SER A 356 -22.92 10.27 25.39
N VAL A 357 -21.90 9.44 25.15
CA VAL A 357 -21.64 8.20 25.89
C VAL A 357 -20.18 8.13 26.35
N LYS A 358 -19.97 7.57 27.54
CA LYS A 358 -18.62 7.28 28.04
C LYS A 358 -18.05 6.05 27.33
N PRO A 359 -16.79 6.09 26.83
CA PRO A 359 -16.17 4.92 26.21
C PRO A 359 -16.08 3.74 27.18
N ALA A 360 -16.29 2.53 26.65
CA ALA A 360 -16.10 1.30 27.39
C ALA A 360 -14.62 1.00 27.61
N SER A 361 -14.29 0.54 28.82
CA SER A 361 -12.94 0.19 29.23
C SER A 361 -12.84 -1.23 29.79
N GLY A 362 -11.63 -1.75 29.88
CA GLY A 362 -11.33 -3.06 30.49
C GLY A 362 -10.98 -3.00 31.98
N LEU A 363 -11.56 -2.06 32.75
CA LEU A 363 -11.26 -1.86 34.17
C LEU A 363 -11.42 -3.16 34.98
N THR A 364 -12.62 -3.75 35.00
CA THR A 364 -12.89 -5.06 35.64
C THR A 364 -13.40 -6.11 34.65
N GLN A 365 -13.98 -5.70 33.52
CA GLN A 365 -14.45 -6.62 32.49
C GLN A 365 -13.36 -6.99 31.49
N ASN A 366 -13.48 -8.15 30.85
CA ASN A 366 -12.49 -8.70 29.92
C ASN A 366 -12.49 -8.04 28.53
N LEU A 367 -12.43 -6.70 28.49
CA LEU A 367 -12.36 -5.90 27.26
C LEU A 367 -10.93 -5.91 26.67
N CYS A 368 -10.47 -7.08 26.27
CA CYS A 368 -9.21 -7.31 25.57
C CYS A 368 -9.39 -7.21 24.05
N ARG A 369 -8.31 -7.24 23.25
CA ARG A 369 -8.40 -7.05 21.78
C ARG A 369 -9.29 -8.09 21.11
N THR A 370 -9.10 -9.38 21.43
CA THR A 370 -9.98 -10.47 20.94
C THR A 370 -11.46 -10.19 21.21
N ASN A 371 -11.81 -9.71 22.41
CA ASN A 371 -13.20 -9.49 22.77
C ASN A 371 -13.77 -8.20 22.16
N LEU A 372 -12.97 -7.16 21.99
CA LEU A 372 -13.35 -5.99 21.18
C LEU A 372 -13.65 -6.38 19.72
N ARG A 373 -12.83 -7.25 19.13
CA ARG A 373 -13.07 -7.82 17.80
C ARG A 373 -14.41 -8.55 17.74
N LYS A 374 -14.71 -9.42 18.71
CA LYS A 374 -16.00 -10.13 18.80
C LYS A 374 -17.18 -9.17 18.90
N LEU A 375 -17.11 -8.19 19.78
CA LEU A 375 -18.16 -7.18 19.96
C LEU A 375 -18.40 -6.37 18.67
N ALA A 376 -17.34 -6.04 17.92
CA ALA A 376 -17.47 -5.37 16.64
C ALA A 376 -18.14 -6.27 15.58
N GLN A 377 -17.64 -7.48 15.41
CA GLN A 377 -18.15 -8.46 14.42
C GLN A 377 -19.58 -8.91 14.70
N LYS A 378 -20.00 -8.91 15.97
CA LYS A 378 -21.37 -9.25 16.37
C LYS A 378 -22.43 -8.34 15.71
N ARG A 379 -22.03 -7.14 15.29
CA ARG A 379 -22.90 -6.18 14.62
C ARG A 379 -23.33 -6.63 13.21
N GLY A 380 -22.54 -7.45 12.53
CA GLY A 380 -22.86 -8.00 11.22
C GLY A 380 -21.65 -8.12 10.30
N SER A 381 -21.90 -8.58 9.08
CA SER A 381 -20.87 -8.66 8.02
C SER A 381 -20.27 -7.27 7.76
N GLY A 382 -18.95 -7.21 7.52
CA GLY A 382 -18.22 -5.96 7.28
C GLY A 382 -17.85 -5.15 8.54
N TRP A 383 -18.44 -5.45 9.69
CA TRP A 383 -18.09 -4.77 10.94
C TRP A 383 -16.86 -5.39 11.60
N GLN A 384 -15.88 -4.55 11.94
CA GLN A 384 -14.61 -4.97 12.51
C GLN A 384 -14.12 -3.98 13.57
N LEU A 385 -13.14 -4.42 14.35
CA LEU A 385 -12.31 -3.51 15.16
C LEU A 385 -11.39 -2.73 14.19
N SER A 386 -11.12 -1.46 14.47
CA SER A 386 -10.13 -0.68 13.72
C SER A 386 -8.80 -1.42 13.63
N TYR A 387 -8.20 -1.43 12.44
CA TYR A 387 -6.99 -2.19 12.12
C TYR A 387 -5.95 -1.31 11.41
N ALA A 388 -4.75 -1.84 11.18
CA ALA A 388 -3.60 -1.07 10.71
C ALA A 388 -3.90 -0.12 9.53
N ALA A 389 -4.56 -0.62 8.49
CA ALA A 389 -4.86 0.16 7.29
C ALA A 389 -5.95 1.22 7.51
N THR A 390 -6.88 1.02 8.45
CA THR A 390 -7.92 2.03 8.72
C THR A 390 -7.35 3.22 9.47
N VAL A 391 -6.37 2.97 10.35
CA VAL A 391 -5.59 4.00 11.05
C VAL A 391 -4.71 4.79 10.08
N SER A 392 -4.02 4.10 9.16
CA SER A 392 -3.07 4.74 8.26
C SER A 392 -3.72 5.71 7.27
N ILE A 393 -5.01 5.51 6.94
CA ILE A 393 -5.77 6.47 6.12
C ILE A 393 -5.77 7.84 6.79
N THR A 394 -6.17 7.90 8.07
CA THR A 394 -6.27 9.16 8.80
C THR A 394 -4.90 9.77 9.07
N GLN A 395 -3.90 8.95 9.37
CA GLN A 395 -2.51 9.40 9.50
C GLN A 395 -1.99 10.04 8.21
N MET A 396 -2.15 9.37 7.08
CA MET A 396 -1.63 9.82 5.79
C MET A 396 -2.31 11.11 5.32
N LEU A 397 -3.65 11.14 5.37
CA LEU A 397 -4.42 12.31 4.97
C LEU A 397 -4.12 13.49 5.89
N PHE A 398 -4.06 13.30 7.21
CA PHE A 398 -3.68 14.37 8.12
C PHE A 398 -2.29 14.92 7.80
N MET A 399 -1.31 14.04 7.60
CA MET A 399 0.07 14.45 7.32
C MET A 399 0.18 15.29 6.04
N ILE A 400 -0.56 14.94 4.99
CA ILE A 400 -0.58 15.71 3.74
C ILE A 400 -1.39 17.00 3.92
N GLU A 401 -2.55 16.95 4.55
CA GLU A 401 -3.43 18.10 4.74
C GLU A 401 -2.80 19.16 5.64
N TYR A 402 -2.08 18.77 6.69
CA TYR A 402 -1.49 19.69 7.66
C TYR A 402 0.00 19.94 7.45
N ALA A 403 0.65 19.18 6.56
CA ALA A 403 2.11 19.19 6.39
C ALA A 403 2.83 19.07 7.75
N SER A 404 2.38 18.13 8.57
CA SER A 404 2.89 17.85 9.92
C SER A 404 2.40 16.48 10.36
N PHE A 405 3.16 15.78 11.20
CA PHE A 405 2.65 14.63 11.94
C PHE A 405 2.04 15.03 13.30
N ASN A 406 2.41 16.18 13.85
CA ASN A 406 2.04 16.60 15.20
C ASN A 406 0.58 17.05 15.26
N MET A 407 -0.35 16.12 15.48
CA MET A 407 -1.78 16.43 15.59
C MET A 407 -2.07 17.33 16.80
N GLN A 408 -1.36 17.17 17.91
CA GLN A 408 -1.57 17.98 19.11
C GLN A 408 -1.32 19.47 18.86
N GLU A 409 -0.24 19.78 18.15
CA GLU A 409 0.11 21.15 17.76
C GLU A 409 -0.90 21.76 16.79
N LYS A 410 -1.42 20.97 15.84
CA LYS A 410 -2.23 21.49 14.73
C LYS A 410 -3.72 21.56 15.00
N ILE A 411 -4.29 20.61 15.74
CA ILE A 411 -5.73 20.54 16.00
C ILE A 411 -6.09 20.54 17.48
N GLY A 412 -5.11 20.69 18.38
CA GLY A 412 -5.30 20.83 19.83
C GLY A 412 -4.83 19.61 20.61
N ILE A 413 -4.59 19.79 21.92
CA ILE A 413 -3.90 18.79 22.76
C ILE A 413 -4.69 17.48 23.03
N GLY A 414 -5.98 17.44 22.69
CA GLY A 414 -6.86 16.32 23.06
C GLY A 414 -7.07 16.18 24.57
N VAL A 415 -7.80 15.15 24.97
CA VAL A 415 -7.97 14.81 26.39
C VAL A 415 -6.73 14.01 26.81
N THR A 416 -5.69 14.70 27.26
CA THR A 416 -4.38 14.07 27.57
C THR A 416 -3.75 14.59 28.86
N ASN A 417 -4.36 15.60 29.50
CA ASN A 417 -3.82 16.33 30.64
C ASN A 417 -4.69 16.24 31.91
N LYS A 418 -5.43 15.14 32.08
CA LYS A 418 -6.16 14.85 33.32
C LYS A 418 -5.19 14.39 34.41
N THR A 419 -5.50 14.76 35.65
CA THR A 419 -4.91 14.10 36.82
C THR A 419 -5.54 12.71 36.97
N ASP A 420 -4.69 11.69 36.96
CA ASP A 420 -5.11 10.31 37.05
C ASP A 420 -5.37 9.89 38.50
N ASP A 421 -6.49 9.18 38.75
CA ASP A 421 -6.88 8.72 40.09
C ASP A 421 -6.34 7.32 40.43
N GLY A 422 -5.71 6.65 39.46
CA GLY A 422 -5.16 5.31 39.60
C GLY A 422 -6.18 4.17 39.62
N THR A 423 -7.49 4.45 39.66
CA THR A 423 -8.52 3.44 40.03
C THR A 423 -9.71 3.38 39.09
N SER A 424 -10.20 4.49 38.55
CA SER A 424 -11.39 4.51 37.69
C SER A 424 -11.04 4.82 36.24
N SER A 425 -11.95 4.50 35.30
CA SER A 425 -11.79 5.04 33.95
C SER A 425 -12.09 6.53 33.97
N MET A 426 -11.06 7.35 33.75
CA MET A 426 -11.17 8.81 33.76
C MET A 426 -11.49 9.36 32.36
N THR A 427 -12.05 8.52 31.48
CA THR A 427 -12.46 8.94 30.14
C THR A 427 -13.55 9.99 30.19
N GLU A 428 -13.45 10.94 29.25
CA GLU A 428 -14.48 11.92 28.95
C GLU A 428 -15.56 11.31 28.05
N ILE A 429 -16.77 11.85 28.19
CA ILE A 429 -17.93 11.52 27.34
C ILE A 429 -17.63 11.96 25.90
N THR A 430 -17.87 11.06 24.95
CA THR A 430 -17.74 11.32 23.51
C THR A 430 -18.90 12.17 22.98
N GLY A 431 -18.77 12.75 21.78
CA GLY A 431 -19.79 13.58 21.15
C GLY A 431 -19.62 15.08 21.39
N ALA A 432 -18.55 15.52 22.07
CA ALA A 432 -18.33 16.95 22.32
C ALA A 432 -18.17 17.75 21.01
N THR A 433 -17.59 17.13 19.97
CA THR A 433 -17.37 17.71 18.64
C THR A 433 -18.55 17.50 17.69
N ALA A 434 -19.73 17.11 18.17
CA ALA A 434 -20.94 16.98 17.35
C ALA A 434 -21.20 18.23 16.50
N ASN A 435 -21.02 19.42 17.10
CA ASN A 435 -21.19 20.71 16.43
C ASN A 435 -20.14 21.03 15.34
N LEU A 436 -18.97 20.40 15.37
CA LEU A 436 -17.98 20.53 14.29
C LEU A 436 -18.39 19.75 13.04
N GLY A 437 -19.24 18.73 13.17
CA GLY A 437 -19.64 17.87 12.06
C GLY A 437 -18.44 17.27 11.34
N ASN A 438 -18.25 17.65 10.08
CA ASN A 438 -17.17 17.17 9.21
C ASN A 438 -15.89 18.00 9.31
N ALA A 439 -15.88 19.10 10.06
CA ALA A 439 -14.72 19.97 10.18
C ALA A 439 -13.65 19.37 11.10
N SER A 440 -12.39 19.73 10.84
CA SER A 440 -11.27 19.49 11.74
C SER A 440 -11.13 20.64 12.74
N GLY A 441 -10.74 20.34 13.99
CA GLY A 441 -10.52 21.34 15.03
C GLY A 441 -10.68 20.77 16.42
N ALA A 442 -10.91 21.65 17.39
CA ALA A 442 -11.16 21.26 18.77
C ALA A 442 -12.24 22.13 19.43
N VAL A 443 -12.87 21.55 20.44
CA VAL A 443 -13.84 22.21 21.32
C VAL A 443 -13.48 21.94 22.78
N LYS A 444 -14.04 22.75 23.68
CA LYS A 444 -14.04 22.44 25.11
C LYS A 444 -15.29 21.65 25.45
N ASN A 445 -15.14 20.50 26.10
CA ASN A 445 -16.29 19.76 26.62
C ASN A 445 -16.79 20.40 27.94
N SER A 446 -17.88 19.86 28.49
CA SER A 446 -18.50 20.37 29.72
C SER A 446 -17.57 20.35 30.94
N ASN A 447 -16.55 19.48 30.94
CA ASN A 447 -15.56 19.36 32.00
C ASN A 447 -14.31 20.24 31.75
N GLY A 448 -14.31 21.07 30.70
CA GLY A 448 -13.22 22.01 30.38
C GLY A 448 -12.02 21.39 29.63
N TYR A 449 -12.10 20.12 29.25
CA TYR A 449 -11.04 19.45 28.48
C TYR A 449 -11.17 19.73 26.99
N THR A 450 -10.02 19.80 26.31
CA THR A 450 -9.97 19.98 24.86
C THR A 450 -10.26 18.65 24.19
N VAL A 451 -11.31 18.59 23.36
CA VAL A 451 -11.67 17.41 22.55
C VAL A 451 -11.44 17.76 21.10
N ILE A 452 -10.70 16.91 20.39
CA ILE A 452 -10.31 17.13 18.99
C ILE A 452 -11.22 16.35 18.04
N SER A 453 -11.38 16.86 16.83
CA SER A 453 -11.95 16.15 15.68
C SER A 453 -11.04 16.35 14.48
N TYR A 454 -10.73 15.29 13.73
CA TYR A 454 -10.14 15.40 12.40
C TYR A 454 -11.14 14.86 11.38
N ARG A 455 -11.64 15.75 10.51
CA ARG A 455 -12.57 15.39 9.42
C ARG A 455 -13.75 14.53 9.91
N GLY A 456 -14.28 14.85 11.10
CA GLY A 456 -15.38 14.14 11.76
C GLY A 456 -15.00 13.03 12.73
N GLU A 457 -13.75 12.56 12.76
CA GLU A 457 -13.29 11.58 13.76
C GLU A 457 -12.87 12.27 15.07
N GLU A 458 -13.69 12.12 16.10
CA GLU A 458 -13.41 12.63 17.43
C GLU A 458 -12.41 11.74 18.19
N ASN A 459 -11.49 12.35 18.94
CA ASN A 459 -10.52 11.65 19.80
C ASN A 459 -9.79 10.51 19.07
N PHE A 460 -9.34 10.77 17.84
CA PHE A 460 -8.44 9.85 17.14
C PHE A 460 -7.21 9.51 18.02
N PHE A 461 -6.76 10.47 18.82
CA PHE A 461 -5.77 10.31 19.89
C PHE A 461 -6.30 10.88 21.22
N GLY A 462 -5.62 10.56 22.33
CA GLY A 462 -6.02 10.94 23.69
C GLY A 462 -7.26 10.19 24.20
N ASN A 463 -7.78 10.62 25.35
CA ASN A 463 -8.87 10.03 26.11
C ASN A 463 -8.58 8.59 26.56
N ILE A 464 -8.64 7.59 25.68
CA ILE A 464 -8.32 6.19 25.98
C ILE A 464 -7.41 5.57 24.91
N TRP A 465 -6.54 4.63 25.27
CA TRP A 465 -5.77 3.88 24.26
C TRP A 465 -6.72 3.00 23.44
N LYS A 466 -6.47 2.92 22.14
CA LYS A 466 -7.25 2.08 21.23
C LYS A 466 -6.44 0.86 20.83
N PHE A 467 -6.94 -0.34 21.11
CA PHE A 467 -6.40 -1.53 20.47
C PHE A 467 -6.61 -1.46 18.96
N ILE A 468 -5.53 -1.74 18.22
CA ILE A 468 -5.55 -1.84 16.76
C ILE A 468 -5.33 -3.29 16.36
N ASP A 469 -6.20 -3.77 15.48
CA ASP A 469 -6.14 -5.12 14.96
C ASP A 469 -5.14 -5.27 13.79
N GLY A 470 -4.81 -6.52 13.46
CA GLY A 470 -3.91 -6.80 12.34
C GLY A 470 -2.45 -6.36 12.57
N MET A 471 -2.06 -6.05 13.81
CA MET A 471 -0.69 -5.64 14.18
C MET A 471 -0.19 -6.50 15.34
N ASN A 472 0.72 -7.42 15.03
CA ASN A 472 1.31 -8.36 15.99
C ASN A 472 2.82 -8.10 16.11
N ILE A 473 3.31 -7.94 17.34
CA ILE A 473 4.71 -7.63 17.61
C ILE A 473 5.35 -8.79 18.34
N ASP A 474 6.19 -9.55 17.63
CA ASP A 474 6.95 -10.65 18.21
C ASP A 474 8.22 -10.09 18.86
N ARG A 475 8.31 -10.29 20.18
CA ARG A 475 9.44 -9.89 21.01
C ARG A 475 10.21 -11.09 21.54
N ALA A 476 10.26 -12.19 20.79
CA ALA A 476 11.02 -13.38 21.16
C ALA A 476 12.47 -13.02 21.53
N VAL A 477 12.86 -13.33 22.76
CA VAL A 477 14.26 -13.24 23.22
C VAL A 477 15.05 -14.32 22.49
N PRO A 478 16.06 -13.96 21.66
CA PRO A 478 16.91 -14.98 21.05
C PRO A 478 17.67 -15.75 22.13
N LYS A 479 17.80 -17.09 21.97
CA LYS A 479 18.55 -17.96 22.91
C LYS A 479 20.02 -17.57 23.08
N ASP A 480 20.56 -16.72 22.20
CA ASP A 480 21.97 -16.31 22.15
C ASP A 480 22.28 -15.01 22.93
N GLY A 481 21.32 -14.47 23.70
CA GLY A 481 21.56 -13.32 24.60
C GLY A 481 21.68 -11.96 23.90
N LYS A 482 21.37 -11.88 22.59
CA LYS A 482 21.32 -10.63 21.82
C LYS A 482 20.13 -9.74 22.21
N PRO A 483 20.11 -8.44 21.84
CA PRO A 483 18.99 -7.56 22.11
C PRO A 483 17.66 -8.16 21.65
N GLN A 484 16.62 -7.97 22.45
CA GLN A 484 15.26 -8.37 22.07
C GLN A 484 14.88 -7.70 20.77
N LYS A 485 14.46 -8.50 19.79
CA LYS A 485 14.05 -7.96 18.51
C LYS A 485 12.55 -7.72 18.51
N HIS A 486 12.09 -6.60 17.96
CA HIS A 486 10.66 -6.33 17.78
C HIS A 486 10.31 -6.51 16.30
N ASP A 487 9.87 -7.71 15.95
CA ASP A 487 9.36 -8.01 14.61
C ASP A 487 7.87 -7.66 14.53
N LEU A 488 7.51 -6.82 13.57
CA LEU A 488 6.12 -6.48 13.29
C LEU A 488 5.55 -7.37 12.19
N TYR A 489 4.35 -7.87 12.41
CA TYR A 489 3.56 -8.62 11.44
C TYR A 489 2.24 -7.88 11.22
N ILE A 490 1.90 -7.67 9.94
CA ILE A 490 0.72 -6.94 9.50
C ILE A 490 -0.22 -7.85 8.75
N SER A 491 -1.50 -7.74 9.06
CA SER A 491 -2.59 -8.34 8.30
C SER A 491 -3.72 -7.34 8.05
N ASP A 492 -4.48 -7.58 7.00
CA ASP A 492 -5.67 -6.83 6.57
C ASP A 492 -6.95 -7.69 6.64
N HIS A 493 -6.85 -8.97 7.00
CA HIS A 493 -7.97 -9.91 7.18
C HIS A 493 -7.60 -11.01 8.19
N ASP A 494 -8.52 -11.94 8.46
CA ASP A 494 -8.28 -13.12 9.32
C ASP A 494 -7.55 -12.82 10.63
N PHE A 495 -7.99 -11.76 11.30
CA PHE A 495 -7.29 -11.21 12.45
C PHE A 495 -7.18 -12.21 13.60
N ASP A 496 -5.93 -12.48 13.99
CA ASP A 496 -5.52 -13.37 15.05
C ASP A 496 -4.48 -12.69 15.94
N ASP A 497 -4.59 -12.91 17.26
CA ASP A 497 -3.75 -12.20 18.23
C ASP A 497 -2.32 -12.74 18.34
N THR A 498 -2.02 -13.86 17.68
CA THR A 498 -0.76 -14.60 17.82
C THR A 498 -0.11 -14.97 16.48
N ALA A 499 -0.84 -14.87 15.37
CA ALA A 499 -0.36 -15.24 14.04
C ALA A 499 0.85 -14.41 13.58
N LYS A 500 1.72 -15.10 12.83
CA LYS A 500 2.96 -14.58 12.20
C LYS A 500 3.14 -15.07 10.76
N THR A 501 2.15 -15.80 10.26
CA THR A 501 2.14 -16.50 8.98
C THR A 501 0.78 -16.30 8.32
N ASP A 502 0.60 -16.88 7.14
CA ASP A 502 -0.68 -16.86 6.41
C ASP A 502 -1.06 -15.43 6.04
N ALA A 503 -2.18 -14.92 6.54
CA ALA A 503 -2.62 -13.53 6.32
C ALA A 503 -1.67 -12.49 6.93
N TYR A 504 -0.80 -12.89 7.87
CA TYR A 504 0.16 -12.01 8.54
C TYR A 504 1.51 -12.02 7.83
N GLY A 505 1.85 -10.90 7.19
CA GLY A 505 3.16 -10.68 6.59
C GLY A 505 4.09 -9.91 7.50
N LYS A 506 5.33 -10.40 7.59
CA LYS A 506 6.41 -9.73 8.33
C LYS A 506 6.82 -8.44 7.63
N VAL A 507 6.96 -7.36 8.41
CA VAL A 507 7.44 -6.07 7.93
C VAL A 507 8.96 -6.06 7.79
N GLY A 508 9.47 -5.42 6.74
CA GLY A 508 10.87 -5.36 6.33
C GLY A 508 11.78 -4.44 7.15
N PHE A 509 11.37 -4.05 8.36
CA PHE A 509 12.20 -3.28 9.28
C PHE A 509 11.93 -3.63 10.74
N ARG A 510 12.89 -3.28 11.61
CA ARG A 510 12.84 -3.50 13.06
C ARG A 510 12.21 -2.30 13.77
N LEU A 511 11.34 -2.54 14.76
CA LEU A 511 10.90 -1.48 15.70
C LEU A 511 11.97 -1.25 16.78
N PRO A 512 12.12 -0.04 17.33
CA PRO A 512 13.21 0.29 18.22
C PRO A 512 13.08 -0.42 19.57
N ILE A 513 14.23 -0.82 20.11
CA ILE A 513 14.35 -1.37 21.46
C ILE A 513 14.44 -0.28 22.54
N THR A 514 14.24 0.98 22.15
CA THR A 514 14.17 2.15 23.03
C THR A 514 12.79 2.79 22.89
N GLU A 515 12.30 3.37 23.98
CA GLU A 515 11.15 4.26 23.95
C GLU A 515 11.60 5.72 23.85
N GLY A 516 10.70 6.60 23.44
CA GLY A 516 11.02 8.02 23.23
C GLY A 516 10.17 8.67 22.17
N TYR A 517 10.37 9.98 21.98
CA TYR A 517 9.75 10.73 20.90
C TYR A 517 10.27 10.28 19.54
N ILE A 518 9.38 10.11 18.58
CA ILE A 518 9.69 9.52 17.28
C ILE A 518 10.53 10.49 16.45
N SER A 519 11.69 10.03 15.96
CA SER A 519 12.53 10.76 15.00
C SER A 519 12.46 10.21 13.58
N ALA A 520 12.07 8.94 13.39
CA ALA A 520 11.89 8.35 12.08
C ALA A 520 10.93 7.16 12.11
N PHE A 521 10.27 6.94 10.97
CA PHE A 521 9.51 5.73 10.68
C PHE A 521 10.38 4.72 9.92
N GLY A 522 10.03 3.44 9.99
CA GLY A 522 10.65 2.41 9.17
C GLY A 522 10.12 2.45 7.73
N TYR A 523 10.91 1.95 6.78
CA TYR A 523 10.48 1.81 5.39
C TYR A 523 10.52 0.35 4.94
N ASP A 524 9.41 -0.09 4.34
CA ASP A 524 9.26 -1.32 3.57
C ASP A 524 8.37 -1.00 2.38
N GLU A 525 8.81 -1.29 1.15
CA GLU A 525 8.05 -1.01 -0.07
C GLU A 525 6.69 -1.72 -0.10
N LYS A 526 6.55 -2.88 0.56
CA LYS A 526 5.28 -3.60 0.68
C LYS A 526 4.31 -2.91 1.63
N TYR A 527 4.84 -2.27 2.68
CA TYR A 527 4.07 -1.61 3.74
C TYR A 527 4.40 -0.10 3.79
N ASP A 528 4.59 0.52 2.63
CA ASP A 528 5.00 1.92 2.47
C ASP A 528 3.90 2.95 2.82
N TRP A 529 2.74 2.45 3.22
CA TRP A 529 1.60 3.16 3.80
C TRP A 529 1.62 3.19 5.34
N LEU A 530 2.48 2.38 5.98
CA LEU A 530 2.50 2.16 7.43
C LEU A 530 3.42 3.16 8.15
N PHE A 531 2.91 3.83 9.18
CA PHE A 531 3.68 4.76 10.01
C PHE A 531 4.08 4.12 11.34
N MET A 532 5.07 3.23 11.30
CA MET A 532 5.62 2.58 12.50
C MET A 532 7.04 3.03 12.80
N THR A 533 7.29 3.31 14.08
CA THR A 533 8.54 3.86 14.59
C THR A 533 9.71 2.94 14.28
N SER A 534 10.80 3.52 13.78
CA SER A 534 12.11 2.85 13.72
C SER A 534 13.14 3.53 14.64
N GLU A 535 12.94 4.80 15.02
CA GLU A 535 13.89 5.54 15.88
C GLU A 535 13.18 6.54 16.81
N THR A 536 13.71 6.69 18.04
CA THR A 536 13.13 7.50 19.11
C THR A 536 14.03 8.64 19.61
N LYS A 537 14.69 9.37 18.70
CA LYS A 537 15.59 10.52 19.01
C LYS A 537 14.91 11.90 18.80
N GLY A 538 13.58 11.92 18.73
CA GLY A 538 12.77 13.11 18.47
C GLY A 538 12.53 13.97 19.72
N ASN A 539 11.54 14.85 19.64
CA ASN A 539 10.97 15.54 20.80
C ASN A 539 9.45 15.74 20.62
N SER A 540 8.79 16.35 21.60
CA SER A 540 7.34 16.62 21.63
C SER A 540 6.83 17.63 20.57
N SER A 541 7.72 18.18 19.75
CA SER A 541 7.35 19.05 18.62
C SER A 541 7.64 18.40 17.28
N LEU A 542 8.87 17.97 17.05
CA LEU A 542 9.40 17.58 15.74
C LEU A 542 10.39 16.40 15.84
N PRO A 543 10.52 15.59 14.78
CA PRO A 543 9.79 15.68 13.52
C PRO A 543 8.34 15.16 13.62
N VAL A 544 8.05 14.25 14.56
CA VAL A 544 6.71 13.67 14.69
C VAL A 544 5.89 14.33 15.80
N GLY A 545 6.50 14.58 16.96
CA GLY A 545 5.81 15.14 18.13
C GLY A 545 5.25 14.11 19.10
N ASP A 546 5.14 12.85 18.65
CA ASP A 546 4.47 11.77 19.40
C ASP A 546 5.50 10.78 19.99
N TYR A 547 5.11 10.10 21.06
CA TYR A 547 5.96 9.14 21.76
C TYR A 547 5.71 7.70 21.30
N PHE A 548 6.76 6.89 21.31
CA PHE A 548 6.68 5.45 21.11
C PHE A 548 7.02 4.72 22.41
N TYR A 549 6.10 3.87 22.86
CA TYR A 549 6.28 3.05 24.06
C TYR A 549 6.52 1.59 23.69
N ARG A 550 7.38 0.93 24.46
CA ARG A 550 7.67 -0.50 24.31
C ARG A 550 7.77 -1.17 25.66
N HIS A 551 7.37 -2.45 25.75
CA HIS A 551 7.66 -3.22 26.97
C HIS A 551 9.18 -3.51 27.06
N PRO A 552 9.84 -3.24 28.21
CA PRO A 552 11.26 -3.47 28.35
C PRO A 552 11.68 -4.94 28.36
N ASP A 553 10.90 -5.80 29.05
CA ASP A 553 11.32 -7.19 29.34
C ASP A 553 10.36 -8.31 28.88
N TYR A 554 9.19 -7.99 28.30
CA TYR A 554 8.19 -8.99 27.91
C TYR A 554 8.72 -9.99 26.88
N ASN A 555 8.56 -11.30 27.10
CA ASN A 555 8.95 -12.32 26.12
C ASN A 555 7.70 -12.96 25.54
N GLY A 556 7.27 -12.52 24.36
CA GLY A 556 6.06 -13.02 23.73
C GLY A 556 5.50 -12.06 22.69
N MET A 557 4.23 -12.27 22.36
CA MET A 557 3.49 -11.46 21.41
C MET A 557 2.84 -10.25 22.09
N LEU A 558 3.08 -9.06 21.53
CA LEU A 558 2.48 -7.80 21.96
C LEU A 558 1.46 -7.32 20.92
N ALA A 559 0.45 -6.61 21.41
CA ALA A 559 -0.55 -5.94 20.57
C ALA A 559 -0.24 -4.44 20.47
N ALA A 560 -0.54 -3.85 19.30
CA ALA A 560 -0.41 -2.40 19.10
C ALA A 560 -1.59 -1.64 19.70
N ARG A 561 -1.29 -0.51 20.34
CA ARG A 561 -2.28 0.44 20.83
C ARG A 561 -1.96 1.84 20.34
N LEU A 562 -2.98 2.56 19.90
CA LEU A 562 -2.85 3.88 19.29
C LEU A 562 -3.30 5.00 20.24
N GLY A 563 -2.60 6.13 20.16
CA GLY A 563 -3.20 7.44 20.39
C GLY A 563 -2.98 8.05 21.77
N GLY A 564 -2.72 7.25 22.79
CA GLY A 564 -2.57 7.74 24.15
C GLY A 564 -3.86 7.73 24.97
N ARG A 565 -3.69 7.94 26.28
CA ARG A 565 -4.77 8.03 27.28
C ARG A 565 -4.80 9.42 27.92
N TRP A 566 -5.74 9.63 28.83
CA TRP A 566 -6.09 10.94 29.38
C TRP A 566 -5.04 11.69 30.20
N ASP A 567 -3.91 11.09 30.60
CA ASP A 567 -2.91 11.64 31.53
C ASP A 567 -1.47 11.66 31.00
N ILE A 568 -1.23 11.35 29.72
CA ILE A 568 0.14 11.23 29.17
C ILE A 568 0.63 12.48 28.43
N SER A 569 -0.14 13.57 28.47
CA SER A 569 0.24 14.91 27.99
C SER A 569 0.81 14.92 26.57
N SER A 570 2.08 15.32 26.39
CA SER A 570 2.72 15.46 25.07
C SER A 570 3.12 14.14 24.43
N ASP A 571 2.97 13.01 25.14
CA ASP A 571 3.37 11.71 24.59
C ASP A 571 2.27 11.08 23.71
N ALA A 572 1.04 11.57 23.84
CA ALA A 572 -0.09 11.20 23.01
C ALA A 572 0.00 11.83 21.61
N GLY A 573 -0.84 11.33 20.70
CA GLY A 573 -0.93 11.83 19.33
C GLY A 573 -1.28 10.74 18.32
N GLY A 574 -1.63 11.13 17.10
CA GLY A 574 -2.12 10.22 16.05
C GLY A 574 -1.09 9.24 15.51
N PHE A 575 0.18 9.41 15.85
CA PHE A 575 1.31 8.54 15.51
C PHE A 575 1.95 7.92 16.77
N SER A 576 1.35 8.15 17.95
CA SER A 576 1.78 7.56 19.22
C SER A 576 1.36 6.10 19.29
N TRP A 577 2.35 5.22 19.36
CA TRP A 577 2.15 3.77 19.42
C TRP A 577 2.69 3.22 20.74
N ALA A 578 1.88 2.41 21.43
CA ALA A 578 2.31 1.71 22.62
C ALA A 578 2.25 0.18 22.46
N LEU A 579 3.43 -0.43 22.53
CA LEU A 579 3.68 -1.86 22.41
C LEU A 579 4.08 -2.43 23.77
N THR A 580 3.21 -2.24 24.76
CA THR A 580 3.51 -2.58 26.16
C THR A 580 2.74 -3.78 26.68
N ASP A 581 1.73 -4.26 25.97
CA ASP A 581 0.79 -5.24 26.50
C ASP A 581 0.45 -6.34 25.49
N ALA A 582 0.18 -7.54 26.01
CA ALA A 582 -0.36 -8.63 25.21
C ALA A 582 -1.81 -8.34 24.82
N ALA A 583 -2.29 -8.98 23.76
CA ALA A 583 -3.66 -8.81 23.28
C ALA A 583 -4.74 -9.24 24.29
N SER A 584 -4.38 -10.13 25.23
CA SER A 584 -5.23 -10.60 26.33
C SER A 584 -5.38 -9.59 27.48
N ASN A 585 -4.56 -8.54 27.50
CA ASN A 585 -4.58 -7.57 28.59
C ASN A 585 -5.84 -6.71 28.53
N ARG A 586 -6.30 -6.29 29.71
CA ARG A 586 -7.46 -5.44 29.94
C ARG A 586 -7.10 -4.42 31.00
N TYR A 587 -7.39 -3.14 30.76
CA TYR A 587 -7.21 -2.08 31.76
C TYR A 587 -8.23 -0.97 31.55
N ARG A 588 -8.43 -0.14 32.58
CA ARG A 588 -9.27 1.07 32.53
C ARG A 588 -8.87 2.09 31.45
N ILE A 589 -7.63 1.98 30.97
CA ILE A 589 -7.03 2.83 29.95
C ILE A 589 -7.15 2.24 28.54
N LEU A 590 -7.78 1.07 28.38
CA LEU A 590 -7.86 0.33 27.11
C LEU A 590 -9.29 0.25 26.60
N GLY A 591 -9.47 0.63 25.34
CA GLY A 591 -10.71 0.47 24.58
C GLY A 591 -10.43 0.15 23.11
N GLY A 592 -11.40 0.43 22.25
CA GLY A 592 -11.31 0.17 20.81
C GLY A 592 -12.19 1.11 20.01
N ARG A 593 -12.12 0.98 18.68
CA ARG A 593 -12.93 1.74 17.73
C ARG A 593 -13.55 0.82 16.70
N LEU A 594 -14.79 1.09 16.36
CA LEU A 594 -15.53 0.34 15.35
C LEU A 594 -15.12 0.81 13.94
N VAL A 595 -15.08 -0.10 12.98
CA VAL A 595 -15.01 0.23 11.56
C VAL A 595 -16.05 -0.60 10.81
N TYR A 596 -16.62 -0.05 9.75
CA TYR A 596 -17.39 -0.81 8.78
C TYR A 596 -16.69 -0.77 7.42
N VAL A 597 -16.35 -1.95 6.94
CA VAL A 597 -15.73 -2.20 5.64
C VAL A 597 -16.76 -2.96 4.81
N PRO A 598 -17.34 -2.34 3.77
CA PRO A 598 -18.34 -3.00 2.95
C PRO A 598 -17.83 -4.33 2.40
N THR A 599 -18.64 -5.38 2.53
CA THR A 599 -18.41 -6.64 1.82
C THR A 599 -18.95 -6.53 0.40
N VAL A 600 -18.21 -7.08 -0.56
CA VAL A 600 -18.38 -6.81 -1.99
C VAL A 600 -18.92 -8.02 -2.74
#